data_AF-A0A2J6WJE2-F1
#
_entry.id   AF-A0A2J6WJE2-F1
#
_cell.length_a   1.000
_cell.length_b   1.000
_cell.length_c   1.000
_cell.angle_alpha   90.00
_cell.angle_beta   90.00
_cell.angle_gamma   90.00
#
_symmetry.space_group_name_H-M   'P 1'
#
loop_
_entity.id
_entity.type
_entity.pdbx_description
1 polymer ?
#
loop_
_entity_poly.entity_id
_entity_poly.type
_entity_poly.pdbx_seq_one_letter_code
_entity_poly.pdbx_strand_id
1 'polypeptide(L)'
;MPVLTLPKSVRERLGEEATDAFIEFFKEFEREIKDDLATKRDIKEVELRIKEVEARIKEVEARIREVEANMEIKLAQFKVDIIKWVAGFLIAQTGILIGFLKFF
;
A
#
# COMPACT_ATOMS: atom_id res chain seq x y z
N MET A 1 17.65 13.49 -34.35
CA MET A 1 16.61 12.59 -34.91
C MET A 1 17.31 11.60 -35.83
N PRO A 2 17.12 10.29 -35.68
CA PRO A 2 17.62 9.34 -36.67
C PRO A 2 16.89 9.63 -37.98
N VAL A 3 17.62 9.95 -39.04
CA VAL A 3 17.02 10.08 -40.38
C VAL A 3 16.84 8.64 -40.88
N LEU A 4 15.62 8.13 -40.87
CA LEU A 4 15.30 6.86 -41.52
C LEU A 4 15.47 7.06 -43.03
N THR A 5 16.65 6.69 -43.53
CA THR A 5 16.93 6.69 -44.96
C THR A 5 16.78 5.27 -45.48
N LEU A 6 15.89 5.07 -46.45
CA LEU A 6 15.83 3.81 -47.17
C LEU A 6 17.11 3.61 -48.00
N PRO A 7 17.68 2.38 -48.04
CA PRO A 7 18.82 2.08 -48.89
C PRO A 7 18.54 2.43 -50.36
N LYS A 8 19.57 2.87 -51.10
CA LYS A 8 19.44 3.27 -52.52
C LYS A 8 18.73 2.22 -53.38
N SER A 9 19.04 0.94 -53.16
CA SER A 9 18.43 -0.21 -53.85
C SER A 9 16.91 -0.33 -53.66
N VAL A 10 16.38 0.18 -52.54
CA VAL A 10 14.96 0.17 -52.22
C VAL A 10 14.28 1.41 -52.81
N ARG A 11 14.93 2.58 -52.71
CA ARG A 11 14.47 3.85 -53.28
C ARG A 11 14.32 3.79 -54.80
N GLU A 12 15.28 3.18 -55.48
CA GLU A 12 15.29 3.06 -56.94
C GLU A 12 14.21 2.10 -57.48
N ARG A 13 13.76 1.15 -56.65
CA ARG A 13 12.70 0.19 -57.00
C ARG A 13 11.29 0.67 -56.64
N LEU A 14 11.15 1.44 -55.57
CA LEU A 14 9.87 1.98 -55.11
C LEU A 14 9.51 3.32 -55.78
N GLY A 15 10.51 4.06 -56.24
CA GLY A 15 10.33 5.44 -56.69
C GLY A 15 10.35 6.44 -55.52
N GLU A 16 10.66 7.69 -55.81
CA GLU A 16 10.78 8.78 -54.81
C GLU A 16 9.49 8.95 -53.98
N GLU A 17 8.33 9.05 -54.64
CA GLU A 17 7.05 9.27 -53.95
C GLU A 17 6.66 8.13 -53.00
N ALA A 18 6.83 6.87 -53.42
CA ALA A 18 6.53 5.74 -52.54
C ALA A 18 7.56 5.60 -51.41
N THR A 19 8.81 6.00 -51.64
CA THR A 19 9.86 6.04 -50.61
C THR A 19 9.49 7.04 -49.51
N ASP A 20 9.03 8.23 -49.88
CA ASP A 20 8.64 9.27 -48.93
C ASP A 20 7.41 8.88 -48.12
N ALA A 21 6.38 8.33 -48.77
CA ALA A 21 5.18 7.81 -48.09
C ALA A 21 5.52 6.68 -47.10
N PHE A 22 6.48 5.81 -47.44
CA PHE A 22 6.91 4.73 -46.57
C PHE A 22 7.71 5.23 -45.35
N ILE A 23 8.53 6.28 -45.54
CA ILE A 23 9.25 6.94 -44.44
C ILE A 23 8.27 7.63 -43.49
N GLU A 24 7.21 8.26 -44.02
CA GLU A 24 6.17 8.90 -43.22
C GLU A 24 5.41 7.86 -42.38
N PHE A 25 4.96 6.76 -42.99
CA PHE A 25 4.32 5.64 -42.30
C PHE A 25 5.20 5.08 -41.17
N PHE A 26 6.50 4.87 -41.42
CA PHE A 26 7.42 4.36 -40.40
C PHE A 26 7.65 5.35 -39.25
N LYS A 27 7.64 6.66 -39.52
CA LYS A 27 7.74 7.69 -38.47
C LYS A 27 6.50 7.71 -37.59
N GLU A 28 5.32 7.57 -38.19
CA GLU A 28 4.06 7.52 -37.45
C GLU A 28 3.98 6.24 -36.61
N PHE A 29 4.35 5.10 -37.19
CA PHE A 29 4.43 3.82 -36.49
C PHE A 29 5.47 3.81 -35.36
N GLU A 30 6.66 4.39 -35.56
CA GLU A 30 7.67 4.50 -34.49
C GLU A 30 7.17 5.39 -33.35
N ARG A 31 6.43 6.46 -33.66
CA ARG A 31 5.85 7.36 -32.66
C ARG A 31 4.78 6.63 -31.84
N GLU A 32 3.85 5.94 -32.50
CA GLU A 32 2.79 5.17 -31.84
C GLU A 32 3.38 4.09 -30.91
N ILE A 33 4.38 3.35 -31.38
CA ILE A 33 5.07 2.35 -30.55
C ILE A 33 5.80 2.99 -29.36
N LYS A 34 6.46 4.13 -29.55
CA LYS A 34 7.18 4.79 -28.46
C LYS A 34 6.27 5.35 -27.39
N ASP A 35 5.09 5.83 -27.77
CA ASP A 35 4.13 6.41 -26.83
C ASP A 35 3.45 5.32 -25.97
N ASP A 36 3.26 4.11 -26.52
CA ASP A 36 2.67 2.97 -25.77
C ASP A 36 3.69 2.17 -24.93
N LEU A 37 4.98 2.34 -25.19
CA LEU A 37 6.03 1.58 -24.48
C LEU A 37 6.48 2.30 -23.20
N ALA A 38 6.24 1.64 -22.06
CA ALA A 38 6.89 2.00 -20.81
C ALA A 38 8.42 1.97 -20.98
N THR A 39 9.09 3.06 -20.63
CA THR A 39 10.53 3.15 -20.68
C THR A 39 11.16 2.43 -19.48
N LYS A 40 12.46 2.12 -19.57
CA LYS A 40 13.23 1.59 -18.42
C LYS A 40 13.15 2.51 -17.19
N ARG A 41 12.95 3.81 -17.39
CA ARG A 41 12.79 4.78 -16.31
C ARG A 41 11.45 4.58 -15.59
N ASP A 42 10.37 4.40 -16.34
CA ASP A 42 9.02 4.19 -15.78
C ASP A 42 8.97 2.88 -14.98
N ILE A 43 9.58 1.82 -15.50
CA ILE A 43 9.71 0.53 -14.78
C ILE A 43 10.46 0.73 -13.46
N LYS A 44 11.60 1.45 -13.48
CA LYS A 44 12.39 1.71 -12.28
C LYS A 44 11.63 2.56 -11.25
N GLU A 45 10.82 3.51 -11.70
CA GLU A 45 9.96 4.30 -10.82
C GLU A 45 8.90 3.42 -10.16
N VAL A 46 8.26 2.53 -10.93
CA VAL A 46 7.28 1.57 -10.39
C VAL A 46 7.94 0.62 -9.38
N GLU A 47 9.15 0.11 -9.66
CA GLU A 47 9.89 -0.73 -8.71
C GLU A 47 10.20 -0.01 -7.39
N LEU A 48 10.57 1.28 -7.44
CA LEU A 48 10.81 2.09 -6.25
C LEU A 48 9.52 2.28 -5.45
N ARG A 49 8.40 2.58 -6.13
CA ARG A 49 7.08 2.72 -5.50
C ARG A 49 6.62 1.41 -4.87
N ILE A 50 6.86 0.28 -5.52
CA ILE A 50 6.56 -1.05 -4.95
C ILE A 50 7.34 -1.26 -3.65
N LYS A 51 8.65 -0.98 -3.64
CA LYS A 51 9.49 -1.10 -2.43
C LYS A 51 9.01 -0.19 -1.30
N GLU A 52 8.61 1.04 -1.62
CA GLU A 52 8.05 1.96 -0.64
C GLU A 52 6.74 1.43 -0.04
N VAL A 53 5.84 0.90 -0.89
CA VAL A 53 4.58 0.29 -0.44
C VAL A 53 4.83 -0.93 0.43
N GLU A 54 5.77 -1.81 0.06
CA GLU A 54 6.16 -2.97 0.86
C GLU A 54 6.70 -2.56 2.25
N ALA A 55 7.50 -1.50 2.32
CA ALA A 55 8.00 -0.96 3.58
C ALA A 55 6.85 -0.43 4.46
N ARG A 56 5.91 0.32 3.86
CA ARG A 56 4.72 0.84 4.56
C ARG A 56 3.80 -0.28 5.05
N ILE A 57 3.63 -1.35 4.28
CA ILE A 57 2.85 -2.52 4.71
C ILE A 57 3.47 -3.14 5.96
N LYS A 58 4.79 -3.37 5.97
CA LYS A 58 5.48 -3.91 7.16
C LYS A 58 5.34 -3.02 8.39
N GLU A 59 5.42 -1.70 8.22
CA GLU A 59 5.22 -0.76 9.31
C GLU A 59 3.79 -0.84 9.87
N VAL A 60 2.79 -0.90 8.99
CA VAL A 60 1.38 -1.04 9.39
C VAL A 60 1.13 -2.35 10.12
N GLU A 61 1.68 -3.46 9.64
CA GLU A 61 1.59 -4.76 10.32
C GLU A 61 2.19 -4.73 11.72
N ALA A 62 3.35 -4.07 11.90
CA ALA A 62 3.98 -3.91 13.21
C ALA A 62 3.10 -3.09 14.15
N ARG A 63 2.54 -1.97 13.67
CA ARG A 63 1.63 -1.12 14.45
C ARG A 63 0.34 -1.84 14.83
N ILE A 64 -0.21 -2.68 13.94
CA ILE A 64 -1.39 -3.50 14.25
C ILE A 64 -1.08 -4.44 15.40
N ARG A 65 0.04 -5.18 15.34
CA ARG A 65 0.44 -6.08 16.44
C ARG A 65 0.63 -5.35 17.76
N GLU A 66 1.22 -4.16 17.72
CA GLU A 66 1.38 -3.33 18.92
C GLU A 66 0.03 -2.91 19.51
N VAL A 67 -0.91 -2.49 18.66
CA VAL A 67 -2.27 -2.11 19.09
C VAL A 67 -3.01 -3.32 19.68
N GLU A 68 -2.93 -4.49 19.04
CA GLU A 68 -3.53 -5.73 19.53
C GLU A 68 -2.99 -6.09 20.93
N ALA A 69 -1.67 -6.12 21.09
CA ALA A 69 -1.04 -6.41 22.39
C ALA A 69 -1.44 -5.39 23.47
N ASN A 70 -1.46 -4.10 23.12
CA ASN A 70 -1.90 -3.05 24.04
C ASN A 70 -3.38 -3.19 24.43
N MET A 71 -4.25 -3.62 23.51
CA MET A 71 -5.65 -3.88 23.80
C MET A 71 -5.83 -5.08 24.73
N GLU A 72 -5.10 -6.18 24.51
CA GLU A 72 -5.14 -7.34 25.39
C GLU A 72 -4.73 -6.99 26.83
N ILE A 73 -3.64 -6.23 26.98
CA ILE A 73 -3.17 -5.75 28.28
C ILE A 73 -4.23 -4.87 28.95
N LYS A 74 -4.79 -3.89 28.24
CA LYS A 74 -5.84 -3.01 28.78
C LYS A 74 -7.08 -3.79 29.19
N LEU A 75 -7.51 -4.77 28.39
CA LEU A 75 -8.64 -5.63 28.74
C LEU A 75 -8.36 -6.46 30.00
N ALA A 76 -7.15 -7.00 30.15
CA ALA A 76 -6.76 -7.71 31.36
C ALA A 76 -6.77 -6.79 32.59
N GLN A 77 -6.25 -5.57 32.47
CA GLN A 77 -6.28 -4.55 33.52
C GLN A 77 -7.71 -4.18 33.91
N PHE A 78 -8.58 -3.89 32.93
CA PHE A 78 -9.99 -3.59 33.19
C PHE A 78 -10.71 -4.74 33.90
N LYS A 79 -10.47 -5.99 33.50
CA LYS A 79 -11.03 -7.17 34.19
C LYS A 79 -10.59 -7.21 35.65
N VAL A 80 -9.31 -7.01 35.92
CA VAL A 80 -8.75 -6.99 37.29
C VAL A 80 -9.34 -5.84 38.11
N ASP A 81 -9.43 -4.65 37.53
CA ASP A 81 -9.95 -3.47 38.23
C ASP A 81 -11.44 -3.64 38.57
N ILE A 82 -12.24 -4.18 37.65
CA ILE A 82 -13.64 -4.52 37.91
C ILE A 82 -13.74 -5.52 39.06
N ILE A 83 -12.92 -6.58 39.06
CA ILE A 83 -12.91 -7.58 40.15
C ILE A 83 -12.59 -6.92 41.49
N LYS A 84 -11.58 -6.05 41.55
CA LYS A 84 -11.21 -5.32 42.79
C LYS A 84 -12.37 -4.47 43.31
N TRP A 85 -13.04 -3.71 42.43
CA TRP A 85 -14.18 -2.88 42.81
C TRP A 85 -15.37 -3.70 43.28
N VAL A 86 -15.71 -4.79 42.57
CA VAL A 86 -16.78 -5.71 42.96
C VAL A 86 -16.50 -6.35 44.32
N ALA A 87 -15.28 -6.83 44.55
CA ALA A 87 -14.88 -7.39 45.84
C ALA A 87 -14.98 -6.36 46.97
N GLY A 88 -14.51 -5.13 46.74
CA GLY A 88 -14.63 -4.04 47.72
C GLY A 88 -16.09 -3.73 48.07
N PHE A 89 -16.97 -3.69 47.06
CA PHE A 89 -18.39 -3.46 47.26
C PHE A 89 -19.06 -4.60 48.05
N LEU A 90 -18.73 -5.86 47.75
CA LEU A 90 -19.25 -7.02 48.49
C LEU A 90 -18.84 -7.01 49.97
N ILE A 91 -17.59 -6.65 50.25
CA ILE A 91 -17.11 -6.49 51.64
C ILE A 91 -17.87 -5.37 52.35
N ALA A 92 -18.06 -4.23 51.69
CA ALA A 92 -18.82 -3.11 52.24
C ALA A 92 -20.28 -3.49 52.55
N GLN A 93 -20.97 -4.15 51.61
CA GLN A 93 -22.33 -4.65 51.80
C GLN A 93 -22.43 -5.61 52.99
N THR A 94 -21.49 -6.54 53.11
CA THR A 94 -21.44 -7.50 54.22
C THR A 94 -21.23 -6.79 55.56
N GLY A 95 -20.33 -5.80 55.62
CA GLY A 95 -20.11 -4.98 56.80
C GLY A 95 -21.36 -4.21 57.23
N ILE A 96 -22.09 -3.63 56.27
CA ILE A 96 -23.35 -2.92 56.52
C ILE A 96 -24.39 -3.89 57.11
N LEU A 97 -24.58 -5.07 56.52
CA LEU A 97 -25.53 -6.07 57.01
C LEU A 97 -25.23 -6.52 58.45
N ILE A 98 -23.95 -6.79 58.77
CA ILE A 98 -23.52 -7.15 60.13
C ILE A 98 -23.78 -5.99 61.09
N GLY A 99 -23.52 -4.74 60.67
CA GLY A 99 -23.80 -3.55 61.46
C GLY A 99 -25.29 -3.43 61.80
N PHE A 100 -26.18 -3.63 60.82
CA PHE A 100 -27.63 -3.65 61.04
C PHE A 100 -28.06 -4.77 62.00
N LEU A 101 -27.56 -5.99 61.82
CA LEU A 101 -27.86 -7.15 62.68
C LEU A 101 -27.44 -6.98 64.15
N LYS A 102 -26.42 -6.15 64.44
CA LYS A 102 -25.99 -5.87 65.82
C LYS A 102 -26.77 -4.75 66.50
N PHE A 103 -27.47 -3.91 65.72
CA PHE A 103 -28.19 -2.74 66.24
C PHE A 103 -29.68 -3.03 66.51
N PHE A 104 -30.20 -4.13 65.95
CA PHE A 104 -31.55 -4.65 66.18
C PHE A 104 -31.49 -5.89 67.07
#